data_AF-A0A8T8D7L0-F1
#
_entry.id   AF-A0A8T8D7L0-F1
#
_cell.length_a   1.000
_cell.length_b   1.000
_cell.length_c   1.000
_cell.angle_alpha   90.00
_cell.angle_beta   90.00
_cell.angle_gamma   90.00
#
_symmetry.space_group_name_H-M   'P 1'
#
loop_
_entity.id
_entity.type
_entity.pdbx_description
1 polymer ?
#
loop_
_entity_poly.entity_id
_entity_poly.type
_entity_poly.pdbx_seq_one_letter_code
_entity_poly.pdbx_strand_id
1 'polypeptide(L)'
;MTGPRDRRVQGERGNLERMAERRRGAGWNPARPGVGGAPWGGSGPGMAAGPARAAPPATGTPAGDARPAAPPLSAGGAGNLAGFVRTDLALEAIGTSHPMPGVQVEEERGQGYLVTRVTVTSPEAARRLGKPPGRYVTIESPGFRKRDRELQGRVANVLARELAAMLPDRPDASFFVVGLGNWNATPDSLGPEVVHRLLVTRHLQEYVPEDLKGGLRSVAALAPGVLGLTGIETGDVIRGIVQQIRPNMVIAVDALAARNIERIMTTIQIADTGIHPGSGVGNHRAAVTRETLGIPVIAIGVPTVVHAHTIAYDTLDALTRSLQSQSTLFRTLGQMPEADKRRLIEEVLGPAVGDLMVTPKEIDVFVEEMATVVASGLNAALHPRIDEIDLSPVFA
;
A
#
# COMPACT_ATOMS: atom_id res chain seq x y z
N MET A 1 9.59 27.78 -38.60
CA MET A 1 10.60 26.70 -38.67
C MET A 1 10.73 26.13 -37.26
N THR A 2 10.04 25.04 -36.98
CA THR A 2 10.11 24.31 -35.71
C THR A 2 11.09 23.14 -35.87
N GLY A 3 12.01 23.01 -34.91
CA GLY A 3 13.15 22.11 -34.97
C GLY A 3 12.80 20.62 -34.76
N PRO A 4 13.76 19.71 -34.98
CA PRO A 4 13.53 18.26 -35.01
C PRO A 4 13.13 17.62 -33.65
N ARG A 5 13.08 18.38 -32.55
CA ARG A 5 12.64 17.91 -31.23
C ARG A 5 11.12 17.93 -31.05
N ASP A 6 10.40 18.88 -31.67
CA ASP A 6 8.93 18.97 -31.54
C ASP A 6 8.18 17.88 -32.31
N ARG A 7 8.79 17.30 -33.36
CA ARG A 7 8.19 16.19 -34.12
C ARG A 7 8.26 14.85 -33.39
N ARG A 8 9.13 14.68 -32.38
CA ARG A 8 9.24 13.42 -31.61
C ARG A 8 8.11 13.26 -30.59
N VAL A 9 7.77 14.35 -29.88
CA VAL A 9 6.72 14.34 -28.84
C VAL A 9 5.32 14.13 -29.45
N GLN A 10 5.08 14.60 -30.68
CA GLN A 10 3.82 14.34 -31.39
C GLN A 10 3.73 12.92 -31.98
N GLY A 11 4.86 12.27 -32.27
CA GLY A 11 4.91 10.87 -32.70
C GLY A 11 4.65 9.87 -31.56
N GLU A 12 5.12 10.20 -30.35
CA GLU A 12 5.00 9.37 -29.14
C GLU A 12 3.55 9.23 -28.64
N ARG A 13 2.73 10.29 -28.73
CA ARG A 13 1.28 10.20 -28.39
C ARG A 13 0.50 9.34 -29.38
N GLY A 14 0.86 9.39 -30.66
CA GLY A 14 0.12 8.66 -31.71
C GLY A 14 0.29 7.15 -31.67
N ASN A 15 1.42 6.62 -31.18
CA ASN A 15 1.65 5.17 -31.16
C ASN A 15 1.00 4.46 -29.96
N LEU A 16 0.96 5.09 -28.79
CA LEU A 16 0.29 4.55 -27.61
C LEU A 16 -1.24 4.59 -27.75
N GLU A 17 -1.80 5.64 -28.35
CA GLU A 17 -3.24 5.71 -28.66
C GLU A 17 -3.67 4.67 -29.72
N ARG A 18 -2.85 4.45 -30.76
CA ARG A 18 -3.10 3.41 -31.77
C ARG A 18 -3.03 1.98 -31.22
N MET A 19 -2.18 1.73 -30.21
CA MET A 19 -2.16 0.45 -29.49
C MET A 19 -3.39 0.27 -28.58
N ALA A 20 -3.85 1.34 -27.93
CA ALA A 20 -5.05 1.31 -27.10
C ALA A 20 -6.35 1.14 -27.91
N GLU A 21 -6.43 1.71 -29.12
CA GLU A 21 -7.58 1.54 -30.03
C GLU A 21 -7.66 0.14 -30.65
N ARG A 22 -6.51 -0.49 -30.96
CA ARG A 22 -6.48 -1.88 -31.47
C ARG A 22 -7.00 -2.89 -30.44
N ARG A 23 -6.84 -2.63 -29.15
CA ARG A 23 -7.44 -3.44 -28.06
C ARG A 23 -8.96 -3.25 -27.92
N ARG A 24 -9.50 -2.09 -28.32
CA ARG A 24 -10.97 -1.83 -28.31
C ARG A 24 -11.70 -2.41 -29.52
N GLY A 25 -11.00 -2.63 -30.64
CA GLY A 25 -11.56 -3.25 -31.86
C GLY A 25 -11.67 -4.78 -31.81
N ALA A 26 -10.91 -5.45 -30.94
CA ALA A 26 -10.98 -6.90 -30.73
C ALA A 26 -12.03 -7.20 -29.65
N GLY A 27 -13.30 -7.25 -30.05
CA GLY A 27 -14.46 -7.41 -29.16
C GLY A 27 -14.37 -8.59 -28.19
N TRP A 28 -13.87 -8.34 -26.99
CA TRP A 28 -13.93 -9.24 -25.84
C TRP A 28 -14.62 -8.52 -24.69
N ASN A 29 -15.81 -9.02 -24.33
CA ASN A 29 -16.67 -8.49 -23.27
C ASN A 29 -17.01 -9.63 -22.31
N PRO A 30 -16.41 -9.72 -21.12
CA PRO A 30 -16.89 -10.61 -20.08
C PRO A 30 -18.04 -9.94 -19.32
N ALA A 31 -19.20 -10.57 -19.46
CA ALA A 31 -20.53 -10.09 -19.13
C ALA A 31 -20.77 -9.72 -17.65
N ARG A 32 -21.63 -8.71 -17.48
CA ARG A 32 -22.46 -8.45 -16.30
C ARG A 32 -23.51 -9.57 -16.12
N PRO A 33 -23.86 -10.02 -14.90
CA PRO A 33 -25.13 -10.68 -14.67
C PRO A 33 -26.18 -9.63 -14.27
N GLY A 34 -27.14 -9.41 -15.17
CA GLY A 34 -28.36 -8.65 -14.90
C GLY A 34 -29.42 -9.49 -14.18
N VAL A 35 -30.23 -8.78 -13.40
CA VAL A 35 -31.43 -9.25 -12.70
C VAL A 35 -32.56 -9.54 -13.70
N GLY A 36 -33.32 -10.61 -13.51
CA GLY A 36 -34.59 -10.88 -14.22
C GLY A 36 -35.01 -12.35 -14.13
N GLY A 37 -36.24 -12.63 -13.65
CA GLY A 37 -36.62 -13.93 -13.08
C GLY A 37 -37.55 -14.85 -13.89
N ALA A 38 -37.63 -16.09 -13.38
CA ALA A 38 -38.76 -17.05 -13.34
C ALA A 38 -39.36 -17.63 -14.66
N PRO A 39 -40.19 -18.70 -14.65
CA PRO A 39 -40.43 -19.80 -13.68
C PRO A 39 -40.55 -21.24 -14.30
N TRP A 40 -40.86 -22.24 -13.44
CA TRP A 40 -41.34 -23.63 -13.70
C TRP A 40 -40.28 -24.67 -14.11
N GLY A 41 -40.23 -25.91 -13.62
CA GLY A 41 -41.06 -26.74 -12.73
C GLY A 41 -40.74 -28.22 -13.03
N GLY A 42 -40.70 -29.12 -12.03
CA GLY A 42 -40.72 -30.58 -12.28
C GLY A 42 -39.88 -31.49 -11.37
N SER A 43 -40.52 -31.95 -10.28
CA SER A 43 -40.67 -33.38 -9.88
C SER A 43 -39.48 -34.27 -9.44
N GLY A 44 -39.38 -34.47 -8.11
CA GLY A 44 -39.31 -35.80 -7.44
C GLY A 44 -37.95 -36.34 -6.96
N PRO A 45 -37.93 -37.34 -6.03
CA PRO A 45 -38.51 -37.29 -4.68
C PRO A 45 -37.56 -37.75 -3.55
N GLY A 46 -37.84 -37.30 -2.32
CA GLY A 46 -37.74 -38.09 -1.08
C GLY A 46 -36.39 -38.17 -0.34
N MET A 47 -36.31 -37.59 0.87
CA MET A 47 -36.27 -38.36 2.13
C MET A 47 -36.08 -37.46 3.37
N ALA A 48 -37.03 -37.61 4.30
CA ALA A 48 -36.97 -37.51 5.77
C ALA A 48 -36.40 -36.25 6.47
N ALA A 49 -37.31 -35.48 7.05
CA ALA A 49 -37.06 -34.46 8.08
C ALA A 49 -37.03 -35.09 9.50
N GLY A 50 -36.07 -34.68 10.32
CA GLY A 50 -36.04 -34.91 11.78
C GLY A 50 -36.62 -33.71 12.55
N PRO A 51 -37.14 -33.89 13.78
CA PRO A 51 -38.10 -32.96 14.37
C PRO A 51 -37.48 -31.72 15.02
N ALA A 52 -38.19 -30.60 14.84
CA ALA A 52 -37.96 -29.31 15.48
C ALA A 52 -38.26 -29.37 16.99
N ARG A 53 -37.38 -28.77 17.80
CA ARG A 53 -37.63 -28.52 19.23
C ARG A 53 -38.27 -27.14 19.41
N ALA A 54 -39.43 -27.14 20.08
CA ALA A 54 -40.23 -25.97 20.41
C ALA A 54 -39.58 -25.09 21.49
N ALA A 55 -39.73 -23.77 21.33
CA ALA A 55 -39.44 -22.77 22.34
C ALA A 55 -40.65 -22.60 23.29
N PRO A 56 -40.45 -22.38 24.60
CA PRO A 56 -41.54 -22.10 25.54
C PRO A 56 -41.94 -20.60 25.53
N PRO A 57 -43.19 -20.28 25.91
CA PRO A 57 -43.74 -18.92 25.80
C PRO A 57 -43.35 -18.02 26.98
N ALA A 58 -43.24 -16.72 26.70
CA ALA A 58 -43.00 -15.66 27.68
C ALA A 58 -44.31 -15.17 28.30
N THR A 59 -44.35 -15.03 29.63
CA THR A 59 -45.43 -14.38 30.39
C THR A 59 -44.89 -13.25 31.27
N GLY A 60 -45.45 -12.05 31.13
CA GLY A 60 -45.85 -11.19 32.26
C GLY A 60 -44.90 -10.09 32.78
N THR A 61 -45.14 -8.85 32.31
CA THR A 61 -45.21 -7.54 33.03
C THR A 61 -43.97 -6.87 33.69
N PRO A 62 -43.93 -5.51 33.77
CA PRO A 62 -42.71 -4.71 33.89
C PRO A 62 -42.41 -4.22 35.32
N ALA A 63 -41.13 -4.02 35.65
CA ALA A 63 -40.71 -3.28 36.83
C ALA A 63 -39.29 -2.70 36.67
N GLY A 64 -39.15 -1.40 36.95
CA GLY A 64 -38.13 -0.87 37.88
C GLY A 64 -36.70 -0.67 37.38
N ASP A 65 -36.26 0.59 37.46
CA ASP A 65 -34.89 1.10 37.37
C ASP A 65 -33.82 0.28 38.13
N ALA A 66 -32.68 0.05 37.47
CA ALA A 66 -31.31 0.24 38.02
C ALA A 66 -30.27 -0.23 36.99
N ARG A 67 -29.53 0.71 36.37
CA ARG A 67 -28.27 0.36 35.68
C ARG A 67 -27.20 0.09 36.75
N PRO A 68 -26.45 -1.02 36.71
CA PRO A 68 -25.37 -1.24 37.66
C PRO A 68 -24.23 -0.24 37.39
N ALA A 69 -23.70 0.34 38.47
CA ALA A 69 -22.56 1.25 38.45
C ALA A 69 -21.31 0.56 37.87
N ALA A 70 -20.57 1.29 37.03
CA ALA A 70 -19.28 0.83 36.51
C ALA A 70 -18.28 0.57 37.66
N PRO A 71 -17.46 -0.49 37.59
CA PRO A 71 -16.47 -0.78 38.62
C PRO A 71 -15.37 0.30 38.64
N PRO A 72 -14.73 0.53 39.80
CA PRO A 72 -13.67 1.52 39.91
C PRO A 72 -12.43 1.09 39.12
N LEU A 73 -11.77 2.09 38.51
CA LEU A 73 -10.52 1.95 37.77
C LEU A 73 -9.44 1.28 38.66
N SER A 74 -9.10 0.03 38.36
CA SER A 74 -7.95 -0.63 38.97
C SER A 74 -6.67 -0.21 38.25
N ALA A 75 -5.75 0.37 39.01
CA ALA A 75 -4.37 0.52 38.60
C ALA A 75 -3.72 -0.87 38.54
N GLY A 76 -3.38 -1.35 37.34
CA GLY A 76 -2.69 -2.64 37.23
C GLY A 76 -2.47 -3.10 35.80
N GLY A 77 -1.28 -2.82 35.26
CA GLY A 77 -0.77 -3.48 34.07
C GLY A 77 0.13 -2.57 33.25
N ALA A 78 1.44 -2.66 33.48
CA ALA A 78 2.46 -2.21 32.53
C ALA A 78 2.39 -3.09 31.27
N GLY A 79 1.30 -2.95 30.52
CA GLY A 79 1.11 -3.55 29.21
C GLY A 79 1.98 -2.81 28.21
N ASN A 80 2.85 -3.58 27.56
CA ASN A 80 3.82 -3.23 26.55
C ASN A 80 3.46 -1.96 25.73
N LEU A 81 4.13 -0.83 26.02
CA LEU A 81 3.96 0.46 25.33
C LEU A 81 4.40 0.43 23.84
N ALA A 82 4.90 -0.70 23.35
CA ALA A 82 5.39 -0.90 21.97
C ALA A 82 4.27 -0.97 20.90
N GLY A 83 2.99 -1.00 21.30
CA GLY A 83 1.85 -1.09 20.37
C GLY A 83 1.32 0.26 19.85
N PHE A 84 1.63 1.38 20.51
CA PHE A 84 0.85 2.62 20.40
C PHE A 84 1.23 3.57 19.25
N VAL A 85 2.28 3.25 18.49
CA VAL A 85 2.88 4.17 17.49
C VAL A 85 3.17 3.40 16.20
N ARG A 86 2.12 2.86 15.59
CA ARG A 86 2.25 1.96 14.43
C ARG A 86 2.07 2.74 13.12
N THR A 87 3.19 3.03 12.44
CA THR A 87 3.24 3.54 11.06
C THR A 87 4.04 2.58 10.21
N ASP A 88 3.65 2.44 8.95
CA ASP A 88 4.47 1.77 7.96
C ASP A 88 5.53 2.72 7.36
N LEU A 89 5.36 4.05 7.50
CA LEU A 89 6.28 5.06 6.95
C LEU A 89 7.52 5.34 7.84
N ALA A 90 8.71 5.17 7.30
CA ALA A 90 9.96 5.51 7.98
C ALA A 90 10.04 6.99 8.38
N LEU A 91 9.58 7.90 7.53
CA LEU A 91 9.60 9.33 7.81
C LEU A 91 8.73 9.72 9.03
N GLU A 92 7.58 9.07 9.19
CA GLU A 92 6.72 9.28 10.38
C GLU A 92 7.31 8.68 11.65
N ALA A 93 8.19 7.68 11.55
CA ALA A 93 8.91 7.13 12.70
C ALA A 93 10.07 8.03 13.17
N ILE A 94 10.69 8.75 12.23
CA ILE A 94 11.79 9.68 12.51
C ILE A 94 11.26 11.01 13.08
N GLY A 95 10.12 11.47 12.57
CA GLY A 95 9.50 12.72 12.99
C GLY A 95 10.45 13.92 12.83
N THR A 96 10.44 14.84 13.80
CA THR A 96 11.30 16.04 13.83
C THR A 96 12.71 15.79 14.39
N SER A 97 13.09 14.53 14.65
CA SER A 97 14.32 14.18 15.37
C SER A 97 15.57 14.27 14.48
N HIS A 98 16.00 15.49 14.16
CA HIS A 98 17.26 15.76 13.46
C HIS A 98 18.18 16.62 14.33
N PRO A 99 19.47 16.27 14.52
CA PRO A 99 20.20 15.05 14.12
C PRO A 99 20.20 13.94 15.20
N MET A 100 20.02 12.67 14.81
CA MET A 100 20.14 11.49 15.67
C MET A 100 21.34 10.62 15.25
N PRO A 101 22.21 10.16 16.18
CA PRO A 101 23.28 9.22 15.85
C PRO A 101 22.76 7.95 15.18
N GLY A 102 23.39 7.54 14.07
CA GLY A 102 23.01 6.34 13.32
C GLY A 102 21.84 6.53 12.33
N VAL A 103 21.42 7.78 12.11
CA VAL A 103 20.42 8.16 11.09
C VAL A 103 21.00 9.28 10.23
N GLN A 104 21.06 9.06 8.92
CA GLN A 104 21.45 10.08 7.94
C GLN A 104 20.21 10.47 7.14
N VAL A 105 20.00 11.77 6.94
CA VAL A 105 18.83 12.28 6.19
C VAL A 105 19.27 13.32 5.17
N GLU A 106 18.74 13.17 3.95
CA GLU A 106 18.94 14.10 2.85
C GLU A 106 17.59 14.46 2.24
N GLU A 107 17.39 15.75 1.91
CA GLU A 107 16.18 16.23 1.27
C GLU A 107 16.48 16.84 -0.10
N GLU A 108 15.62 16.55 -1.08
CA GLU A 108 15.63 17.14 -2.41
C GLU A 108 14.24 17.68 -2.74
N ARG A 109 14.12 19.00 -2.89
CA ARG A 109 12.87 19.65 -3.30
C ARG A 109 12.85 19.82 -4.80
N GLY A 110 11.80 19.31 -5.44
CA GLY A 110 11.52 19.50 -6.86
C GLY A 110 10.22 20.25 -7.10
N GLN A 111 9.84 20.36 -8.37
CA GLN A 111 8.60 21.03 -8.76
C GLN A 111 7.37 20.17 -8.44
N GLY A 112 6.76 20.46 -7.29
CA GLY A 112 5.55 19.79 -6.80
C GLY A 112 5.81 18.51 -6.01
N TYR A 113 7.07 18.20 -5.67
CA TYR A 113 7.43 17.06 -4.84
C TYR A 113 8.61 17.34 -3.89
N LEU A 114 8.71 16.56 -2.83
CA LEU A 114 9.83 16.48 -1.89
C LEU A 114 10.30 15.03 -1.82
N VAL A 115 11.60 14.81 -2.01
CA VAL A 115 12.23 13.50 -1.77
C VAL A 115 13.02 13.60 -0.48
N THR A 116 12.73 12.72 0.48
CA THR A 116 13.50 12.56 1.71
C THR A 116 14.15 11.19 1.69
N ARG A 117 15.48 11.13 1.76
CA ARG A 117 16.26 9.91 1.81
C ARG A 117 16.76 9.73 3.23
N VAL A 118 16.50 8.56 3.79
CA VAL A 118 16.94 8.21 5.14
C VAL A 118 17.77 6.95 5.07
N THR A 119 18.95 6.97 5.68
CA THR A 119 19.75 5.76 5.91
C THR A 119 19.87 5.49 7.40
N VAL A 120 19.36 4.33 7.83
CA VAL A 120 19.48 3.84 9.21
C VAL A 120 20.68 2.90 9.28
N THR A 121 21.74 3.32 9.96
CA THR A 121 23.04 2.61 9.94
C THR A 121 23.34 1.83 11.22
N SER A 122 22.65 2.11 12.32
CA SER A 122 22.94 1.48 13.62
C SER A 122 21.75 0.65 14.17
N PRO A 123 22.01 -0.48 14.84
CA PRO A 123 20.98 -1.24 15.54
C PRO A 123 20.27 -0.45 16.66
N GLU A 124 20.95 0.52 17.27
CA GLU A 124 20.36 1.39 18.29
C GLU A 124 19.34 2.35 17.67
N ALA A 125 19.69 3.00 16.56
CA ALA A 125 18.74 3.81 15.79
C ALA A 125 17.56 2.95 15.31
N ALA A 126 17.82 1.74 14.84
CA ALA A 126 16.76 0.84 14.40
C ALA A 126 15.76 0.49 15.52
N ARG A 127 16.25 0.19 16.73
CA ARG A 127 15.39 -0.06 17.91
C ARG A 127 14.59 1.18 18.29
N ARG A 128 15.23 2.36 18.28
CA ARG A 128 14.58 3.63 18.67
C ARG A 128 13.51 4.07 17.67
N LEU A 129 13.76 3.86 16.38
CA LEU A 129 12.82 4.17 15.30
C LEU A 129 11.76 3.09 15.08
N GLY A 130 11.98 1.87 15.58
CA GLY A 130 11.15 0.72 15.22
C GLY A 130 11.20 0.38 13.72
N LYS A 131 12.32 0.72 13.06
CA LYS A 131 12.56 0.46 11.64
C LYS A 131 13.90 -0.25 11.47
N PRO A 132 13.99 -1.35 10.70
CA PRO A 132 15.24 -2.06 10.53
C PRO A 132 16.33 -1.18 9.87
N PRO A 133 17.62 -1.50 10.06
CA PRO A 133 18.69 -0.84 9.33
C PRO A 133 18.52 -1.00 7.82
N GLY A 134 18.71 0.08 7.06
CA GLY A 134 18.51 0.11 5.62
C GLY A 134 18.30 1.51 5.08
N ARG A 135 18.04 1.59 3.77
CA ARG A 135 17.75 2.82 3.04
C ARG A 135 16.26 2.95 2.79
N TYR A 136 15.73 4.11 3.14
CA TYR A 136 14.35 4.52 2.93
C TYR A 136 14.33 5.77 2.06
N VAL A 137 13.42 5.80 1.09
CA VAL A 137 13.18 6.99 0.27
C VAL A 137 11.70 7.31 0.31
N THR A 138 11.35 8.51 0.72
CA THR A 138 9.98 8.99 0.76
C THR A 138 9.80 10.09 -0.26
N ILE A 139 8.86 9.92 -1.18
CA ILE A 139 8.48 10.92 -2.18
C ILE A 139 7.12 11.46 -1.80
N GLU A 140 7.06 12.73 -1.42
CA GLU A 140 5.83 13.43 -1.06
C GLU A 140 5.42 14.40 -2.17
N SER A 141 4.17 14.32 -2.59
CA SER A 141 3.57 15.22 -3.58
C SER A 141 2.10 15.46 -3.20
N PRO A 142 1.80 16.56 -2.47
CA PRO A 142 0.43 16.95 -2.15
C PRO A 142 -0.44 17.19 -3.38
N GLY A 143 0.19 17.48 -4.52
CA GLY A 143 -0.48 17.72 -5.79
C GLY A 143 -1.11 16.47 -6.43
N PHE A 144 -0.84 15.26 -5.94
CA PHE A 144 -1.46 14.03 -6.48
C PHE A 144 -2.99 14.08 -6.45
N ARG A 145 -3.59 14.66 -5.41
CA ARG A 145 -5.05 14.82 -5.30
C ARG A 145 -5.65 15.72 -6.39
N LYS A 146 -4.82 16.54 -7.04
CA LYS A 146 -5.24 17.45 -8.12
C LYS A 146 -5.25 16.78 -9.50
N ARG A 147 -4.81 15.52 -9.60
CA ARG A 147 -4.85 14.72 -10.85
C ARG A 147 -4.09 15.38 -12.01
N ASP A 148 -2.99 16.08 -11.69
CA ASP A 148 -2.10 16.72 -12.66
C ASP A 148 -1.21 15.66 -13.33
N ARG A 149 -1.46 15.41 -14.63
CA ARG A 149 -0.72 14.41 -15.42
C ARG A 149 0.75 14.74 -15.59
N GLU A 150 1.12 16.01 -15.68
CA GLU A 150 2.53 16.39 -15.79
C GLU A 150 3.25 16.15 -14.48
N LEU A 151 2.61 16.46 -13.36
CA LEU A 151 3.14 16.14 -12.04
C LEU A 151 3.28 14.63 -11.84
N GLN A 152 2.27 13.85 -12.23
CA GLN A 152 2.32 12.39 -12.19
C GLN A 152 3.52 11.84 -12.99
N GLY A 153 3.74 12.34 -14.20
CA GLY A 153 4.91 11.98 -15.01
C GLY A 153 6.24 12.37 -14.36
N ARG A 154 6.32 13.58 -13.77
CA ARG A 154 7.52 14.01 -13.01
C ARG A 154 7.79 13.08 -11.83
N VAL A 155 6.78 12.74 -11.04
CA VAL A 155 6.97 11.85 -9.88
C VAL A 155 7.30 10.42 -10.31
N ALA A 156 6.73 9.92 -11.41
CA ALA A 156 7.12 8.62 -11.97
C ALA A 156 8.61 8.58 -12.34
N ASN A 157 9.14 9.66 -12.95
CA ASN A 157 10.57 9.76 -13.27
C ASN A 157 11.45 9.83 -12.02
N VAL A 158 11.01 10.56 -10.99
CA VAL A 158 11.71 10.58 -9.69
C VAL A 158 11.73 9.20 -9.07
N LEU A 159 10.58 8.51 -9.02
CA LEU A 159 10.48 7.14 -8.54
C LEU A 159 11.43 6.20 -9.31
N ALA A 160 11.47 6.31 -10.64
CA ALA A 160 12.36 5.51 -11.48
C ALA A 160 13.84 5.74 -11.13
N ARG A 161 14.24 7.00 -10.93
CA ARG A 161 15.61 7.38 -10.53
C ARG A 161 15.98 6.82 -9.16
N GLU A 162 15.11 6.96 -8.17
CA GLU A 162 15.36 6.46 -6.82
C GLU A 162 15.40 4.93 -6.78
N LEU A 163 14.52 4.25 -7.52
CA LEU A 163 14.56 2.80 -7.69
C LEU A 163 15.84 2.34 -8.35
N ALA A 164 16.22 2.94 -9.49
CA ALA A 164 17.44 2.58 -10.22
C ALA A 164 18.69 2.64 -9.33
N ALA A 165 18.76 3.60 -8.41
CA ALA A 165 19.84 3.73 -7.43
C ALA A 165 19.86 2.63 -6.33
N MET A 166 18.81 1.81 -6.24
CA MET A 166 18.67 0.68 -5.30
C MET A 166 18.69 -0.67 -6.03
N LEU A 167 18.57 -0.70 -7.35
CA LEU A 167 18.65 -1.90 -8.16
C LEU A 167 20.11 -2.38 -8.31
N PRO A 168 20.35 -3.69 -8.52
CA PRO A 168 21.67 -4.17 -8.86
C PRO A 168 22.15 -3.57 -10.19
N ASP A 169 23.42 -3.16 -10.24
CA ASP A 169 24.10 -2.71 -11.46
C ASP A 169 24.50 -3.92 -12.32
N ARG A 170 23.49 -4.62 -12.81
CA ARG A 170 23.62 -5.86 -13.58
C ARG A 170 22.58 -5.89 -14.71
N PRO A 171 23.02 -5.78 -15.98
CA PRO A 171 22.12 -5.85 -17.14
C PRO A 171 21.32 -7.15 -17.22
N ASP A 172 21.88 -8.26 -16.72
CA ASP A 172 21.28 -9.60 -16.74
C ASP A 172 20.37 -9.88 -15.53
N ALA A 173 20.22 -8.93 -14.60
CA ALA A 173 19.42 -9.13 -13.40
C ALA A 173 17.95 -9.41 -13.73
N SER A 174 17.40 -10.42 -13.07
CA SER A 174 15.99 -10.80 -13.13
C SER A 174 15.25 -10.36 -11.87
N PHE A 175 14.01 -9.91 -12.06
CA PHE A 175 13.17 -9.32 -11.02
C PHE A 175 11.86 -10.09 -10.90
N PHE A 176 11.38 -10.22 -9.67
CA PHE A 176 10.03 -10.69 -9.39
C PHE A 176 9.26 -9.60 -8.66
N VAL A 177 8.30 -8.99 -9.36
CA VAL A 177 7.45 -7.93 -8.81
C VAL A 177 6.20 -8.55 -8.20
N VAL A 178 5.94 -8.26 -6.93
CA VAL A 178 4.79 -8.81 -6.21
C VAL A 178 3.85 -7.67 -5.84
N GLY A 179 2.62 -7.73 -6.32
CA GLY A 179 1.55 -6.82 -5.94
C GLY A 179 0.80 -7.37 -4.73
N LEU A 180 1.13 -6.89 -3.54
CA LEU A 180 0.47 -7.28 -2.29
C LEU A 180 -0.89 -6.58 -2.15
N GLY A 181 -1.82 -7.27 -1.49
CA GLY A 181 -3.12 -6.72 -1.15
C GLY A 181 -4.30 -7.53 -1.70
N ASN A 182 -5.49 -7.12 -1.29
CA ASN A 182 -6.76 -7.72 -1.67
C ASN A 182 -7.45 -6.87 -2.75
N TRP A 183 -7.54 -7.40 -3.98
CA TRP A 183 -8.24 -6.73 -5.09
C TRP A 183 -9.75 -6.51 -4.85
N ASN A 184 -10.37 -7.20 -3.89
CA ASN A 184 -11.77 -6.96 -3.51
C ASN A 184 -11.95 -5.80 -2.52
N ALA A 185 -10.85 -5.27 -1.96
CA ALA A 185 -10.88 -4.12 -1.05
C ALA A 185 -10.16 -2.95 -1.73
N THR A 186 -10.92 -1.96 -2.21
CA THR A 186 -10.41 -0.83 -2.99
C THR A 186 -9.17 -0.13 -2.40
N PRO A 187 -9.10 0.22 -1.10
CA PRO A 187 -7.88 0.84 -0.56
C PRO A 187 -6.68 -0.12 -0.50
N ASP A 188 -6.89 -1.43 -0.59
CA ASP A 188 -5.87 -2.47 -0.52
C ASP A 188 -5.55 -3.07 -1.92
N SER A 189 -6.14 -2.55 -3.00
CA SER A 189 -5.98 -3.09 -4.35
C SER A 189 -4.78 -2.50 -5.12
N LEU A 190 -4.02 -1.57 -4.52
CA LEU A 190 -2.91 -0.89 -5.19
C LEU A 190 -1.87 -1.84 -5.78
N GLY A 191 -1.39 -2.82 -5.01
CA GLY A 191 -0.40 -3.78 -5.50
C GLY A 191 -0.90 -4.56 -6.73
N PRO A 192 -2.09 -5.19 -6.67
CA PRO A 192 -2.74 -5.79 -7.84
C PRO A 192 -2.86 -4.84 -9.05
N GLU A 193 -3.28 -3.59 -8.83
CA GLU A 193 -3.43 -2.59 -9.90
C GLU A 193 -2.08 -2.19 -10.53
N VAL A 194 -1.00 -2.15 -9.74
CA VAL A 194 0.36 -1.92 -10.26
C VAL A 194 0.81 -3.09 -11.11
N VAL A 195 0.63 -4.34 -10.64
CA VAL A 195 1.01 -5.54 -11.40
C VAL A 195 0.25 -5.62 -12.73
N HIS A 196 -1.03 -5.23 -12.74
CA HIS A 196 -1.84 -5.21 -13.97
C HIS A 196 -1.28 -4.28 -15.06
N ARG A 197 -0.54 -3.23 -14.67
CA ARG A 197 0.04 -2.21 -15.56
C ARG A 197 1.53 -2.41 -15.84
N LEU A 198 2.14 -3.43 -15.24
CA LEU A 198 3.57 -3.68 -15.36
C LEU A 198 3.88 -4.35 -16.70
N LEU A 199 5.00 -3.97 -17.32
CA LEU A 199 5.53 -4.71 -18.46
C LEU A 199 6.22 -5.98 -17.98
N VAL A 200 5.58 -7.13 -18.19
CA VAL A 200 6.14 -8.44 -17.85
C VAL A 200 6.97 -8.97 -19.02
N THR A 201 8.22 -9.30 -18.77
CA THR A 201 9.21 -9.54 -19.85
C THR A 201 9.99 -10.85 -19.68
N ARG A 202 9.81 -11.58 -18.57
CA ARG A 202 10.53 -12.84 -18.34
C ARG A 202 10.31 -13.86 -19.46
N HIS A 203 9.09 -13.94 -19.99
CA HIS A 203 8.72 -14.82 -21.09
C HIS A 203 9.24 -14.35 -22.46
N LEU A 204 9.77 -13.13 -22.54
CA LEU A 204 10.27 -12.52 -23.78
C LEU A 204 11.79 -12.61 -23.94
N GLN A 205 12.49 -13.06 -22.91
CA GLN A 205 13.95 -12.96 -22.85
C GLN A 205 14.67 -13.74 -23.96
N GLU A 206 14.06 -14.79 -24.49
CA GLU A 206 14.61 -15.56 -25.62
C GLU A 206 14.51 -14.83 -26.97
N TYR A 207 13.64 -13.82 -27.08
CA TYR A 207 13.43 -13.03 -28.30
C TYR A 207 14.19 -11.70 -28.30
N VAL A 208 14.84 -11.33 -27.18
CA VAL A 208 15.59 -10.08 -27.08
C VAL A 208 16.95 -10.24 -27.78
N PRO A 209 17.28 -9.40 -28.78
CA PRO A 209 18.59 -9.44 -29.44
C PRO A 209 19.73 -9.25 -28.44
N GLU A 210 20.86 -9.93 -28.64
CA GLU A 210 22.03 -9.87 -27.74
C GLU A 210 22.50 -8.43 -27.47
N ASP A 211 22.54 -7.57 -28.49
CA ASP A 211 22.99 -6.17 -28.39
C ASP A 211 22.05 -5.26 -27.57
N LEU A 212 20.83 -5.74 -27.31
CA LEU A 212 19.79 -5.05 -26.56
C LEU A 212 19.51 -5.70 -25.19
N LYS A 213 20.26 -6.76 -24.84
CA LYS A 213 20.22 -7.33 -23.49
C LYS A 213 20.57 -6.29 -22.45
N GLY A 214 19.81 -6.28 -21.36
CA GLY A 214 19.88 -5.25 -20.33
C GLY A 214 19.03 -4.01 -20.59
N GLY A 215 18.64 -3.77 -21.84
CA GLY A 215 17.64 -2.76 -22.18
C GLY A 215 16.22 -3.14 -21.76
N LEU A 216 15.91 -4.44 -21.84
CA LEU A 216 14.67 -5.07 -21.38
C LEU A 216 14.98 -6.17 -20.36
N ARG A 217 15.19 -5.78 -19.08
CA ARG A 217 15.50 -6.75 -18.02
C ARG A 217 14.37 -7.76 -17.82
N SER A 218 14.71 -8.95 -17.34
CA SER A 218 13.77 -10.05 -17.11
C SER A 218 12.87 -9.78 -15.90
N VAL A 219 11.58 -9.56 -16.12
CA VAL A 219 10.59 -9.25 -15.08
C VAL A 219 9.48 -10.28 -15.09
N ALA A 220 9.31 -10.99 -13.97
CA ALA A 220 8.10 -11.73 -13.65
C ALA A 220 7.24 -10.90 -12.69
N ALA A 221 5.92 -11.07 -12.73
CA ALA A 221 5.03 -10.40 -11.79
C ALA A 221 3.88 -11.30 -11.33
N LEU A 222 3.42 -11.10 -10.09
CA LEU A 222 2.25 -11.78 -9.54
C LEU A 222 1.54 -10.92 -8.50
N ALA A 223 0.20 -10.94 -8.52
CA ALA A 223 -0.63 -10.50 -7.41
C ALA A 223 -1.23 -11.76 -6.73
N PRO A 224 -0.65 -12.25 -5.62
CA PRO A 224 -1.01 -13.55 -5.03
C PRO A 224 -2.36 -13.52 -4.31
N GLY A 225 -2.86 -12.33 -3.96
CA GLY A 225 -4.03 -12.15 -3.12
C GLY A 225 -3.71 -12.36 -1.64
N VAL A 226 -4.76 -12.55 -0.85
CA VAL A 226 -4.70 -12.69 0.61
C VAL A 226 -5.20 -14.06 1.06
N LEU A 227 -4.79 -14.48 2.25
CA LEU A 227 -5.17 -15.76 2.87
C LEU A 227 -6.67 -16.06 2.76
N GLY A 228 -7.53 -15.06 3.04
CA GLY A 228 -8.98 -15.23 3.00
C GLY A 228 -9.55 -15.55 1.60
N LEU A 229 -8.79 -15.32 0.54
CA LEU A 229 -9.18 -15.65 -0.84
C LEU A 229 -8.58 -16.97 -1.33
N THR A 230 -7.33 -17.25 -0.95
CA THR A 230 -6.56 -18.36 -1.52
C THR A 230 -6.44 -19.55 -0.60
N GLY A 231 -6.62 -19.37 0.72
CA GLY A 231 -6.30 -20.36 1.74
C GLY A 231 -4.80 -20.58 1.96
N ILE A 232 -3.93 -19.79 1.30
CA ILE A 232 -2.46 -19.89 1.40
C ILE A 232 -1.92 -18.55 1.87
N GLU A 233 -1.00 -18.57 2.82
CA GLU A 233 -0.29 -17.36 3.25
C GLU A 233 0.46 -16.72 2.08
N THR A 234 0.30 -15.42 1.92
CA THR A 234 0.92 -14.66 0.82
C THR A 234 2.44 -14.85 0.79
N GLY A 235 3.08 -14.90 1.96
CA GLY A 235 4.51 -15.16 2.09
C GLY A 235 4.95 -16.53 1.56
N ASP A 236 4.13 -17.56 1.73
CA ASP A 236 4.43 -18.92 1.24
C ASP A 236 4.33 -18.98 -0.29
N VAL A 237 3.33 -18.32 -0.88
CA VAL A 237 3.20 -18.20 -2.34
C VAL A 237 4.45 -17.53 -2.93
N ILE A 238 4.86 -16.39 -2.35
CA ILE A 238 6.04 -15.65 -2.81
C ILE A 238 7.29 -16.51 -2.67
N ARG A 239 7.50 -17.14 -1.52
CA ARG A 239 8.67 -17.99 -1.26
C ARG A 239 8.74 -19.18 -2.21
N GLY A 240 7.62 -19.86 -2.46
CA GLY A 240 7.54 -20.98 -3.40
C GLY A 240 7.95 -20.56 -4.81
N ILE A 241 7.48 -19.40 -5.28
CA ILE A 241 7.83 -18.89 -6.61
C ILE A 241 9.29 -18.46 -6.67
N VAL A 242 9.79 -17.76 -5.64
CA VAL A 242 11.21 -17.36 -5.56
C VAL A 242 12.13 -18.57 -5.66
N GLN A 243 11.81 -19.66 -4.96
CA GLN A 243 12.58 -20.91 -5.02
C GLN A 243 12.58 -21.54 -6.41
N GLN A 244 11.45 -21.44 -7.12
CA GLN A 244 11.27 -22.04 -8.44
C GLN A 244 11.94 -21.21 -9.55
N ILE A 245 11.70 -19.89 -9.58
CA ILE A 245 12.14 -19.04 -10.70
C ILE A 245 13.48 -18.36 -10.47
N ARG A 246 13.97 -18.38 -9.23
CA ARG A 246 15.26 -17.84 -8.74
C ARG A 246 15.57 -16.43 -9.27
N PRO A 247 14.70 -15.44 -8.98
CA PRO A 247 14.97 -14.08 -9.39
C PRO A 247 16.16 -13.51 -8.61
N ASN A 248 16.85 -12.50 -9.15
CA ASN A 248 17.95 -11.83 -8.45
C ASN A 248 17.45 -10.88 -7.36
N MET A 249 16.22 -10.37 -7.49
CA MET A 249 15.61 -9.45 -6.52
C MET A 249 14.09 -9.55 -6.57
N VAL A 250 13.44 -9.35 -5.42
CA VAL A 250 11.99 -9.15 -5.32
C VAL A 250 11.69 -7.68 -5.15
N ILE A 251 10.64 -7.19 -5.81
CA ILE A 251 10.09 -5.85 -5.56
C ILE A 251 8.64 -6.02 -5.13
N ALA A 252 8.36 -5.80 -3.85
CA ALA A 252 7.01 -5.88 -3.29
C ALA A 252 6.35 -4.50 -3.35
N VAL A 253 5.13 -4.42 -3.86
CA VAL A 253 4.31 -3.20 -3.91
C VAL A 253 3.11 -3.40 -3.00
N ASP A 254 2.92 -2.51 -2.03
CA ASP A 254 1.93 -2.67 -0.96
C ASP A 254 1.15 -1.37 -0.68
N ALA A 255 -0.09 -1.53 -0.24
CA ALA A 255 -0.85 -0.44 0.34
C ALA A 255 -0.49 -0.32 1.84
N LEU A 256 -0.22 0.90 2.30
CA LEU A 256 0.21 1.17 3.66
C LEU A 256 -0.84 1.92 4.48
N ALA A 257 -0.70 1.90 5.80
CA ALA A 257 -1.40 2.81 6.69
C ALA A 257 -0.52 4.02 7.06
N ALA A 258 -1.06 5.24 6.93
CA ALA A 258 -0.43 6.46 7.43
C ALA A 258 -0.83 6.76 8.88
N ARG A 259 -0.03 7.55 9.60
CA ARG A 259 -0.44 8.24 10.84
C ARG A 259 -0.82 9.71 10.60
N ASN A 260 -0.65 10.23 9.39
CA ASN A 260 -1.16 11.55 9.03
C ASN A 260 -2.06 11.44 7.80
N ILE A 261 -3.29 11.96 7.93
CA ILE A 261 -4.28 11.98 6.83
C ILE A 261 -3.76 12.70 5.58
N GLU A 262 -2.88 13.70 5.75
CA GLU A 262 -2.27 14.45 4.65
C GLU A 262 -1.41 13.57 3.75
N ARG A 263 -0.94 12.42 4.23
CA ARG A 263 -0.08 11.47 3.50
C ARG A 263 -0.85 10.44 2.67
N ILE A 264 -2.16 10.31 2.90
CA ILE A 264 -3.01 9.40 2.11
C ILE A 264 -2.99 9.84 0.64
N MET A 265 -2.55 8.94 -0.24
CA MET A 265 -2.44 9.13 -1.69
C MET A 265 -1.57 10.30 -2.14
N THR A 266 -0.68 10.78 -1.28
CA THR A 266 0.28 11.85 -1.61
C THR A 266 1.72 11.43 -1.38
N THR A 267 1.96 10.23 -0.84
CA THR A 267 3.28 9.75 -0.45
C THR A 267 3.56 8.39 -1.07
N ILE A 268 4.78 8.20 -1.58
CA ILE A 268 5.33 6.90 -1.98
C ILE A 268 6.57 6.65 -1.12
N GLN A 269 6.69 5.48 -0.54
CA GLN A 269 7.89 5.07 0.21
C GLN A 269 8.56 3.88 -0.45
N ILE A 270 9.87 3.95 -0.58
CA ILE A 270 10.74 2.87 -1.04
C ILE A 270 11.61 2.43 0.14
N ALA A 271 11.80 1.13 0.33
CA ALA A 271 12.71 0.59 1.35
C ALA A 271 13.45 -0.65 0.84
N ASP A 272 14.74 -0.79 1.09
CA ASP A 272 15.52 -2.01 0.79
C ASP A 272 15.43 -3.08 1.90
N THR A 273 14.68 -2.80 2.95
CA THR A 273 14.48 -3.72 4.08
C THR A 273 13.36 -4.73 3.83
N GLY A 274 12.61 -4.59 2.74
CA GLY A 274 11.40 -5.36 2.46
C GLY A 274 10.16 -4.86 3.23
N ILE A 275 9.10 -5.68 3.22
CA ILE A 275 7.81 -5.40 3.86
C ILE A 275 7.71 -6.18 5.18
N HIS A 276 7.38 -5.47 6.26
CA HIS A 276 7.03 -6.06 7.55
C HIS A 276 5.53 -5.86 7.80
N PRO A 277 4.68 -6.88 7.56
CA PRO A 277 3.25 -6.75 7.73
C PRO A 277 2.86 -6.44 9.17
N GLY A 278 1.83 -5.61 9.35
CA GLY A 278 1.22 -5.35 10.65
C GLY A 278 1.86 -4.22 11.46
N SER A 279 2.85 -3.49 10.94
CA SER A 279 3.34 -2.29 11.64
C SER A 279 2.36 -1.12 11.62
N GLY A 280 1.28 -1.18 10.84
CA GLY A 280 0.13 -0.27 10.90
C GLY A 280 -1.13 -0.98 11.40
N VAL A 281 -1.52 -2.11 10.79
CA VAL A 281 -2.88 -2.70 10.89
C VAL A 281 -3.00 -3.87 11.90
N GLY A 282 -2.09 -4.00 12.86
CA GLY A 282 -2.20 -5.01 13.92
C GLY A 282 -1.97 -6.48 13.51
N ASN A 283 -1.87 -6.78 12.20
CA ASN A 283 -1.90 -8.16 11.69
C ASN A 283 -0.51 -8.80 11.55
N HIS A 284 -0.28 -9.94 12.21
CA HIS A 284 0.97 -10.70 12.15
C HIS A 284 1.08 -11.53 10.85
N ARG A 285 1.18 -10.89 9.67
CA ARG A 285 1.47 -11.63 8.43
C ARG A 285 2.99 -11.87 8.29
N ALA A 286 3.37 -12.93 7.57
CA ALA A 286 4.76 -13.27 7.33
C ALA A 286 5.49 -12.13 6.58
N ALA A 287 6.65 -11.71 7.10
CA ALA A 287 7.45 -10.65 6.51
C ALA A 287 8.00 -11.04 5.13
N VAL A 288 8.02 -10.10 4.20
CA VAL A 288 8.60 -10.27 2.85
C VAL A 288 9.90 -9.49 2.82
N THR A 289 10.98 -10.13 3.27
CA THR A 289 12.28 -9.49 3.48
C THR A 289 13.40 -10.39 2.95
N ARG A 290 14.62 -9.85 2.97
CA ARG A 290 15.80 -10.63 2.59
C ARG A 290 15.99 -11.85 3.49
N GLU A 291 15.69 -11.72 4.77
CA GLU A 291 15.83 -12.79 5.77
C GLU A 291 14.84 -13.93 5.50
N THR A 292 13.61 -13.60 5.07
CA THR A 292 12.58 -14.63 4.82
C THR A 292 12.71 -15.28 3.45
N LEU A 293 13.16 -14.54 2.43
CA LEU A 293 13.26 -15.03 1.05
C LEU A 293 14.68 -15.47 0.63
N GLY A 294 15.72 -15.06 1.34
CA GLY A 294 17.12 -15.35 1.03
C GLY A 294 17.72 -14.52 -0.12
N ILE A 295 16.95 -13.61 -0.72
CA ILE A 295 17.37 -12.72 -1.81
C ILE A 295 16.99 -11.26 -1.50
N PRO A 296 17.65 -10.26 -2.10
CA PRO A 296 17.32 -8.85 -1.89
C PRO A 296 15.84 -8.53 -2.17
N VAL A 297 15.24 -7.68 -1.32
CA VAL A 297 13.85 -7.24 -1.46
C VAL A 297 13.78 -5.72 -1.38
N ILE A 298 13.16 -5.09 -2.38
CA ILE A 298 12.72 -3.70 -2.30
C ILE A 298 11.22 -3.68 -2.03
N ALA A 299 10.80 -2.84 -1.11
CA ALA A 299 9.40 -2.53 -0.81
C ALA A 299 9.05 -1.17 -1.39
N ILE A 300 7.89 -1.07 -2.06
CA ILE A 300 7.25 0.18 -2.45
C ILE A 300 5.90 0.22 -1.75
N GLY A 301 5.71 1.21 -0.89
CA GLY A 301 4.49 1.38 -0.12
C GLY A 301 3.84 2.72 -0.37
N VAL A 302 2.51 2.74 -0.52
CA VAL A 302 1.73 3.99 -0.63
C VAL A 302 0.64 3.99 0.42
N PRO A 303 0.51 5.03 1.25
CA PRO A 303 -0.57 5.10 2.22
C PRO A 303 -1.93 5.31 1.57
N THR A 304 -2.87 4.40 1.82
CA THR A 304 -4.24 4.44 1.28
C THR A 304 -5.30 4.60 2.37
N VAL A 305 -4.94 4.30 3.62
CA VAL A 305 -5.82 4.37 4.79
C VAL A 305 -5.13 5.04 5.97
N VAL A 306 -5.94 5.44 6.93
CA VAL A 306 -5.53 5.86 8.28
C VAL A 306 -6.47 5.22 9.29
N HIS A 307 -5.98 4.97 10.49
CA HIS A 307 -6.83 4.50 11.57
C HIS A 307 -7.81 5.56 12.08
N ALA A 308 -9.01 5.14 12.47
CA ALA A 308 -9.99 6.04 13.07
C ALA A 308 -9.47 6.72 14.35
N HIS A 309 -8.68 6.00 15.18
CA HIS A 309 -8.07 6.56 16.38
C HIS A 309 -7.11 7.72 16.07
N THR A 310 -6.42 7.68 14.93
CA THR A 310 -5.53 8.75 14.49
C THR A 310 -6.33 10.01 14.13
N ILE A 311 -7.44 9.86 13.40
CA ILE A 311 -8.31 11.00 13.06
C ILE A 311 -8.88 11.63 14.33
N ALA A 312 -9.36 10.81 15.27
CA ALA A 312 -9.90 11.28 16.53
C ALA A 312 -8.83 11.99 17.38
N TYR A 313 -7.61 11.47 17.39
CA TYR A 313 -6.47 12.10 18.05
C TYR A 313 -6.16 13.47 17.45
N ASP A 314 -6.00 13.57 16.14
CA ASP A 314 -5.69 14.83 15.45
C ASP A 314 -6.78 15.87 15.69
N THR A 315 -8.05 15.44 15.68
CA THR A 315 -9.20 16.29 15.96
C THR A 315 -9.20 16.80 17.40
N LEU A 316 -9.02 15.90 18.37
CA LEU A 316 -8.97 16.27 19.78
C LEU A 316 -7.81 17.21 20.08
N ASP A 317 -6.64 16.96 19.47
CA ASP A 317 -5.46 17.78 19.65
C ASP A 317 -5.63 19.18 19.02
N ALA A 318 -6.23 19.27 17.83
CA ALA A 318 -6.56 20.56 17.21
C ALA A 318 -7.57 21.37 18.04
N LEU A 319 -8.64 20.72 18.54
CA LEU A 319 -9.63 21.36 19.42
C LEU A 319 -8.98 21.87 20.71
N THR A 320 -8.14 21.02 21.31
CA THR A 320 -7.41 21.33 22.53
C THR A 320 -6.52 22.56 22.36
N ARG A 321 -5.75 22.63 21.26
CA ARG A 321 -4.92 23.80 20.94
C ARG A 321 -5.73 25.08 20.75
N SER A 322 -6.91 24.98 20.13
CA SER A 322 -7.81 26.11 19.88
C SER A 322 -8.48 26.63 21.16
N LEU A 323 -8.85 25.73 22.07
CA LEU A 323 -9.71 26.05 23.23
C LEU A 323 -9.00 26.04 24.58
N GLN A 324 -7.70 25.77 24.64
CA GLN A 324 -6.89 25.73 25.89
C GLN A 324 -6.95 27.02 26.73
N SER A 325 -7.17 28.17 26.10
CA SER A 325 -7.32 29.46 26.79
C SER A 325 -8.74 29.70 27.32
N GLN A 326 -9.73 29.00 26.76
CA GLN A 326 -11.16 29.21 27.03
C GLN A 326 -11.74 28.22 28.05
N SER A 327 -11.08 27.07 28.27
CA SER A 327 -11.57 26.05 29.20
C SER A 327 -10.41 25.39 29.95
N THR A 328 -10.60 25.22 31.26
CA THR A 328 -9.70 24.43 32.11
C THR A 328 -9.62 22.98 31.63
N LEU A 329 -10.72 22.40 31.12
CA LEU A 329 -10.73 21.04 30.58
C LEU A 329 -9.76 20.90 29.41
N PHE A 330 -9.86 21.79 28.42
CA PHE A 330 -8.97 21.76 27.26
C PHE A 330 -7.53 22.08 27.64
N ARG A 331 -7.28 22.93 28.65
CA ARG A 331 -5.92 23.13 29.16
C ARG A 331 -5.33 21.86 29.76
N THR A 332 -6.09 21.15 30.60
CA THR A 332 -5.65 19.88 31.20
C THR A 332 -5.42 18.82 30.13
N LEU A 333 -6.34 18.68 29.17
CA LEU A 333 -6.16 17.78 28.03
C LEU A 333 -4.94 18.16 27.18
N GLY A 334 -4.63 19.44 27.06
CA GLY A 334 -3.44 19.94 26.34
C GLY A 334 -2.13 19.50 26.99
N GLN A 335 -2.09 19.53 28.32
CA GLN A 335 -0.92 19.16 29.13
C GLN A 335 -0.74 17.64 29.31
N MET A 336 -1.77 16.85 28.99
CA MET A 336 -1.70 15.40 29.11
C MET A 336 -0.65 14.81 28.14
N PRO A 337 0.16 13.82 28.57
CA PRO A 337 1.08 13.12 27.67
C PRO A 337 0.36 12.53 26.45
N GLU A 338 0.99 12.56 25.27
CA GLU A 338 0.38 12.05 24.04
C GLU A 338 -0.06 10.58 24.17
N ALA A 339 0.73 9.76 24.86
CA ALA A 339 0.42 8.35 25.11
C ALA A 339 -0.89 8.17 25.89
N ASP A 340 -1.15 9.03 26.86
CA ASP A 340 -2.36 8.97 27.69
C ASP A 340 -3.58 9.47 26.91
N LYS A 341 -3.43 10.53 26.10
CA LYS A 341 -4.50 10.98 25.19
C LYS A 341 -4.90 9.87 24.21
N ARG A 342 -3.92 9.15 23.65
CA ARG A 342 -4.15 8.04 22.72
C ARG A 342 -4.89 6.89 23.40
N ARG A 343 -4.47 6.48 24.60
CA ARG A 343 -5.18 5.47 25.41
C ARG A 343 -6.64 5.86 25.66
N LEU A 344 -6.89 7.11 26.03
CA LEU A 344 -8.25 7.59 26.26
C LEU A 344 -9.12 7.46 24.98
N ILE A 345 -8.56 7.82 23.83
CA ILE A 345 -9.27 7.69 22.55
C ILE A 345 -9.57 6.23 22.22
N GLU A 346 -8.62 5.33 22.45
CA GLU A 346 -8.81 3.89 22.26
C GLU A 346 -9.88 3.32 23.20
N GLU A 347 -9.90 3.71 24.47
CA GLU A 347 -10.93 3.28 25.43
C GLU A 347 -12.33 3.76 25.04
N VAL A 348 -12.44 4.96 24.48
CA VAL A 348 -13.72 5.54 24.04
C VAL A 348 -14.17 4.95 22.70
N LEU A 349 -13.28 4.82 21.72
CA LEU A 349 -13.64 4.38 20.38
C LEU A 349 -13.66 2.85 20.23
N GLY A 350 -12.77 2.13 20.92
CA GLY A 350 -12.63 0.68 20.80
C GLY A 350 -13.96 -0.09 20.92
N PRO A 351 -14.80 0.17 21.94
CA PRO A 351 -16.09 -0.50 22.09
C PRO A 351 -17.09 -0.20 20.96
N ALA A 352 -16.98 0.96 20.30
CA ALA A 352 -17.93 1.42 19.31
C ALA A 352 -17.54 1.04 17.87
N VAL A 353 -16.24 1.10 17.54
CA VAL A 353 -15.75 0.98 16.16
C VAL A 353 -14.67 -0.09 15.94
N GLY A 354 -14.08 -0.64 17.01
CA GLY A 354 -12.98 -1.62 16.89
C GLY A 354 -11.80 -1.09 16.05
N ASP A 355 -11.16 -1.98 15.28
CA ASP A 355 -10.08 -1.65 14.34
C ASP A 355 -10.61 -1.05 13.03
N LEU A 356 -11.18 0.16 13.13
CA LEU A 356 -11.73 0.87 11.98
C LEU A 356 -10.64 1.63 11.20
N MET A 357 -10.57 1.36 9.90
CA MET A 357 -9.79 2.12 8.93
C MET A 357 -10.66 3.12 8.18
N VAL A 358 -10.09 4.26 7.85
CA VAL A 358 -10.74 5.34 7.12
C VAL A 358 -9.94 5.66 5.86
N THR A 359 -10.65 5.90 4.76
CA THR A 359 -10.08 6.24 3.45
C THR A 359 -10.95 7.29 2.76
N PRO A 360 -10.40 8.13 1.87
CA PRO A 360 -11.18 9.07 1.07
C PRO A 360 -12.27 8.38 0.24
N LYS A 361 -13.34 9.10 -0.08
CA LYS A 361 -14.46 8.57 -0.85
C LYS A 361 -14.06 8.19 -2.27
N GLU A 362 -13.17 8.96 -2.89
CA GLU A 362 -12.66 8.78 -4.25
C GLU A 362 -11.38 7.92 -4.30
N ILE A 363 -11.20 7.02 -3.33
CA ILE A 363 -9.99 6.18 -3.21
C ILE A 363 -9.78 5.30 -4.44
N ASP A 364 -10.84 4.85 -5.09
CA ASP A 364 -10.81 4.08 -6.33
C ASP A 364 -10.01 4.80 -7.43
N VAL A 365 -10.35 6.05 -7.70
CA VAL A 365 -9.69 6.88 -8.71
C VAL A 365 -8.24 7.14 -8.30
N PHE A 366 -7.98 7.44 -7.04
CA PHE A 366 -6.63 7.70 -6.58
C PHE A 366 -5.73 6.46 -6.67
N VAL A 367 -6.26 5.27 -6.35
CA VAL A 367 -5.52 4.01 -6.44
C VAL A 367 -5.17 3.73 -7.90
N GLU A 368 -6.11 3.94 -8.83
CA GLU A 368 -5.86 3.76 -10.26
C GLU A 368 -4.73 4.67 -10.79
N GLU A 369 -4.77 5.95 -10.42
CA GLU A 369 -3.76 6.93 -10.84
C GLU A 369 -2.40 6.67 -10.21
N MET A 370 -2.38 6.37 -8.90
CA MET A 370 -1.15 6.03 -8.21
C MET A 370 -0.54 4.73 -8.74
N ALA A 371 -1.36 3.73 -9.04
CA ALA A 371 -0.90 2.50 -9.65
C ALA A 371 -0.23 2.76 -11.01
N THR A 372 -0.80 3.68 -11.80
CA THR A 372 -0.19 4.12 -13.06
C THR A 372 1.16 4.80 -12.86
N VAL A 373 1.28 5.67 -11.85
CA VAL A 373 2.55 6.34 -11.50
C VAL A 373 3.60 5.33 -11.05
N VAL A 374 3.25 4.42 -10.14
CA VAL A 374 4.17 3.41 -9.61
C VAL A 374 4.60 2.43 -10.70
N ALA A 375 3.66 1.94 -11.52
CA ALA A 375 3.98 1.07 -12.65
C ALA A 375 4.86 1.77 -13.69
N SER A 376 4.61 3.05 -13.99
CA SER A 376 5.45 3.82 -14.92
C SER A 376 6.87 3.99 -14.38
N GLY A 377 7.01 4.31 -13.09
CA GLY A 377 8.32 4.41 -12.44
C GLY A 377 9.07 3.08 -12.42
N LEU A 378 8.38 1.97 -12.15
CA LEU A 378 8.95 0.61 -12.20
C LEU A 378 9.38 0.24 -13.62
N ASN A 379 8.53 0.44 -14.61
CA ASN A 379 8.84 0.12 -16.01
C ASN A 379 10.07 0.92 -16.48
N ALA A 380 10.15 2.22 -16.16
CA ALA A 380 11.29 3.06 -16.52
C ALA A 380 12.58 2.62 -15.80
N ALA A 381 12.51 2.21 -14.53
CA ALA A 381 13.68 1.72 -13.79
C ALA A 381 14.17 0.34 -14.26
N LEU A 382 13.24 -0.55 -14.62
CA LEU A 382 13.53 -1.93 -14.99
C LEU A 382 13.86 -2.10 -16.48
N HIS A 383 13.45 -1.17 -17.33
CA HIS A 383 13.63 -1.25 -18.79
C HIS A 383 14.26 0.04 -19.36
N PRO A 384 15.54 0.32 -19.04
CA PRO A 384 16.17 1.61 -19.33
C PRO A 384 16.38 1.89 -20.82
N ARG A 385 16.30 0.88 -21.70
CA ARG A 385 16.43 1.06 -23.17
C ARG A 385 15.24 0.46 -23.93
N ILE A 386 14.05 0.47 -23.32
CA ILE A 386 12.86 -0.10 -23.96
C ILE A 386 12.54 0.54 -25.32
N ASP A 387 12.76 1.85 -25.46
CA ASP A 387 12.48 2.59 -26.70
C ASP A 387 13.38 2.18 -27.87
N GLU A 388 14.47 1.47 -27.59
CA GLU A 388 15.41 0.96 -28.60
C GLU A 388 15.06 -0.47 -29.07
N ILE A 389 14.02 -1.08 -28.48
CA ILE A 389 13.67 -2.48 -28.68
C ILE A 389 12.36 -2.60 -29.44
N ASP A 390 12.43 -3.11 -30.68
CA ASP A 390 11.24 -3.44 -31.45
C ASP A 390 10.67 -4.79 -31.00
N LEU A 391 9.54 -4.75 -30.30
CA LEU A 391 8.81 -5.94 -29.86
C LEU A 391 7.77 -6.43 -30.88
N SER A 392 7.62 -5.77 -32.03
CA SER A 392 6.65 -6.19 -33.06
C SER A 392 6.83 -7.64 -33.55
N PRO A 393 8.05 -8.22 -33.66
CA PRO A 393 8.22 -9.61 -34.10
C PRO A 393 7.76 -10.65 -33.06
N VAL A 394 7.60 -10.25 -31.80
CA VAL A 394 7.21 -11.13 -30.69
C VAL A 394 5.69 -11.33 -30.64
N PHE A 395 4.93 -10.35 -31.13
CA PHE A 395 3.46 -10.33 -31.10
C PHE A 395 2.83 -10.56 -32.49
N ALA A 396 3.65 -10.86 -33.50
CA ALA A 396 3.22 -11.31 -34.82
C ALA A 396 3.05 -12.83 -34.82
#